data_AF-A0A397FE37-F1
#
_entry.id   AF-A0A397FE37-F1
#
_cell.length_a   1.000
_cell.length_b   1.000
_cell.length_c   1.000
_cell.angle_alpha   90.00
_cell.angle_beta   90.00
_cell.angle_gamma   90.00
#
_symmetry.space_group_name_H-M   'P 1'
#
loop_
_entity.id
_entity.type
_entity.pdbx_description
1 polymer ?
#
loop_
_entity_poly.entity_id
_entity_poly.type
_entity_poly.pdbx_seq_one_letter_code
_entity_poly.pdbx_strand_id
1 'polypeptide(L)'
;CLNYTLPYPHDEKVQHYDHLAQTLVAIGDIPGAAAAYEAAYTISCLCSGRDYDESQLYHRLMSDTPTTKEDLLRVYKHGGELE
;
A
#
# COMPACT_ATOMS: atom_id res chain seq x y z
N CYS A 1 -9.96 -0.76 14.91
CA CYS A 1 -9.63 0.27 15.92
C CYS A 1 -9.11 1.57 15.32
N LEU A 2 -8.23 1.56 14.29
CA LEU A 2 -7.66 2.80 13.72
C LEU A 2 -8.68 3.82 13.19
N ASN A 3 -9.75 3.37 12.52
CA ASN A 3 -10.80 4.26 12.00
C ASN A 3 -11.64 4.93 13.09
N TYR A 4 -11.64 4.40 14.32
CA TYR A 4 -12.34 5.00 15.46
C TYR A 4 -11.48 6.07 16.14
N THR A 5 -10.16 5.83 16.26
CA THR A 5 -9.23 6.75 16.92
C THR A 5 -8.75 7.88 16.02
N LEU A 6 -8.67 7.65 14.71
CA LEU A 6 -8.34 8.65 13.70
C LEU A 6 -9.44 8.63 12.63
N PRO A 7 -10.46 9.51 12.69
CA PRO A 7 -11.55 9.48 11.73
C PRO A 7 -11.20 10.13 10.39
N TYR A 8 -10.14 10.95 10.33
CA TYR A 8 -9.68 11.62 9.12
C TYR A 8 -8.60 10.80 8.37
N PRO A 9 -8.32 11.10 7.09
CA PRO A 9 -7.18 10.54 6.36
C PRO A 9 -5.87 10.86 7.08
N HIS A 10 -5.02 9.85 7.25
CA HIS A 10 -3.74 9.97 7.94
C HIS A 10 -2.74 8.97 7.36
N ASP A 11 -1.45 9.31 7.33
CA ASP A 11 -0.40 8.46 6.75
C ASP A 11 -0.31 7.10 7.47
N GLU A 12 -0.46 7.06 8.80
CA GLU A 12 -0.51 5.81 9.58
C GLU A 12 -1.55 4.81 9.05
N LYS A 13 -2.68 5.28 8.49
CA LYS A 13 -3.65 4.38 7.85
C LYS A 13 -3.12 3.81 6.55
N VAL A 14 -2.43 4.63 5.75
CA VAL A 14 -1.77 4.20 4.52
C VAL A 14 -0.77 3.08 4.84
N GLN A 15 0.11 3.30 5.81
CA GLN A 15 1.09 2.30 6.26
C GLN A 15 0.42 1.02 6.79
N HIS A 16 -0.70 1.15 7.50
CA HIS A 16 -1.44 -0.02 7.98
C HIS A 16 -1.98 -0.87 6.81
N TYR A 17 -2.58 -0.24 5.79
CA TYR A 17 -3.08 -0.97 4.62
C TYR A 17 -1.94 -1.55 3.77
N ASP A 18 -0.81 -0.85 3.68
CA ASP A 18 0.39 -1.35 3.02
C ASP A 18 0.89 -2.65 3.69
N HIS A 19 1.13 -2.63 5.01
CA HIS A 19 1.55 -3.84 5.73
C HIS A 19 0.55 -4.99 5.65
N LEU A 20 -0.76 -4.67 5.65
CA LEU A 20 -1.81 -5.65 5.44
C LEU A 20 -1.68 -6.29 4.05
N ALA A 21 -1.50 -5.48 3.00
CA ALA A 21 -1.31 -5.97 1.64
C ALA A 21 -0.09 -6.89 1.54
N GLN A 22 1.05 -6.48 2.11
CA GLN A 22 2.26 -7.31 2.12
C GLN A 22 2.05 -8.66 2.83
N THR A 23 1.29 -8.65 3.94
CA THR A 23 0.94 -9.88 4.68
C THR A 23 0.03 -10.79 3.84
N LEU A 24 -0.94 -10.21 3.13
CA LEU A 24 -1.86 -10.93 2.26
C LEU A 24 -1.12 -11.59 1.08
N VAL A 25 -0.17 -10.89 0.46
CA VAL A 25 0.74 -11.48 -0.54
C VAL A 25 1.52 -12.65 0.06
N ALA A 26 2.06 -12.49 1.28
CA ALA A 26 2.86 -13.52 1.93
C ALA A 26 2.07 -14.82 2.23
N ILE A 27 0.77 -14.71 2.49
CA ILE A 27 -0.12 -15.88 2.71
C ILE A 27 -0.81 -16.36 1.43
N GLY A 28 -0.58 -15.69 0.29
CA GLY A 28 -1.14 -16.04 -1.01
C GLY A 28 -2.54 -15.50 -1.31
N ASP A 29 -3.08 -14.61 -0.47
CA ASP A 29 -4.36 -13.93 -0.72
C ASP A 29 -4.16 -12.68 -1.59
N ILE A 30 -4.00 -12.91 -2.90
CA ILE A 30 -3.74 -11.83 -3.87
C ILE A 30 -4.94 -10.90 -4.05
N PRO A 31 -6.21 -11.37 -4.14
CA PRO A 31 -7.36 -10.49 -4.19
C PRO A 31 -7.47 -9.59 -2.95
N GLY A 32 -7.19 -10.13 -1.76
CA GLY A 32 -7.13 -9.35 -0.53
C GLY A 32 -6.02 -8.30 -0.56
N ALA A 33 -4.83 -8.66 -1.05
CA ALA A 33 -3.72 -7.73 -1.19
C ALA A 33 -4.04 -6.56 -2.13
N ALA A 34 -4.66 -6.84 -3.28
CA ALA A 34 -5.07 -5.80 -4.24
C ALA A 34 -6.06 -4.81 -3.62
N ALA A 35 -7.06 -5.30 -2.88
CA ALA A 35 -8.02 -4.46 -2.17
C ALA A 35 -7.36 -3.61 -1.07
N ALA A 36 -6.36 -4.17 -0.38
CA ALA A 36 -5.60 -3.43 0.61
C ALA A 36 -4.75 -2.32 -0.04
N TYR A 37 -4.11 -2.58 -1.19
CA TYR A 37 -3.40 -1.55 -1.95
C TYR A 37 -4.32 -0.45 -2.51
N GLU A 38 -5.52 -0.80 -2.95
CA GLU A 38 -6.54 0.18 -3.36
C GLU A 38 -6.94 1.11 -2.20
N ALA A 39 -7.09 0.55 -0.99
CA ALA A 39 -7.37 1.33 0.22
C ALA A 39 -6.19 2.27 0.57
N ALA A 40 -4.95 1.77 0.48
CA ALA A 40 -3.75 2.58 0.68
C ALA A 40 -3.67 3.73 -0.34
N TYR A 41 -3.93 3.45 -1.63
CA TYR A 41 -3.99 4.45 -2.68
C TYR A 41 -5.02 5.54 -2.40
N THR A 42 -6.24 5.14 -2.03
CA THR A 42 -7.34 6.07 -1.75
C THR A 42 -6.97 7.03 -0.62
N ILE A 43 -6.40 6.52 0.48
CA ILE A 43 -6.04 7.35 1.62
C ILE A 43 -4.82 8.22 1.29
N SER A 44 -3.80 7.68 0.60
CA SER A 44 -2.64 8.44 0.17
C SER A 44 -3.05 9.62 -0.74
N CYS A 45 -3.99 9.40 -1.66
CA CYS A 45 -4.54 10.46 -2.51
C CYS A 45 -5.26 11.54 -1.71
N LEU A 46 -5.97 11.17 -0.63
CA LEU A 46 -6.65 12.12 0.24
C LEU A 46 -5.67 12.93 1.11
N CYS A 47 -4.55 12.33 1.52
CA CYS A 47 -3.53 12.99 2.34
C CYS A 47 -2.63 13.93 1.52
N SER A 48 -2.11 13.44 0.38
CA SER A 48 -1.00 14.07 -0.35
C SER A 48 -1.31 14.41 -1.81
N GLY A 49 -2.44 13.93 -2.34
CA GLY A 49 -2.82 14.10 -3.74
C GLY A 49 -2.36 12.96 -4.65
N ARG A 50 -2.98 12.85 -5.83
CA ARG A 50 -2.83 11.70 -6.73
C ARG A 50 -1.46 11.62 -7.41
N ASP A 51 -0.82 12.77 -7.63
CA ASP A 51 0.48 12.87 -8.30
C ASP A 51 1.66 12.66 -7.34
N TYR A 52 1.39 12.46 -6.05
CA TYR A 52 2.42 12.15 -5.07
C TYR A 52 3.03 10.76 -5.34
N ASP A 53 4.36 10.64 -5.23
CA ASP A 53 5.09 9.42 -5.59
C ASP A 53 4.56 8.17 -4.88
N GLU A 54 4.18 8.31 -3.61
CA GLU A 54 3.62 7.21 -2.81
C GLU A 54 2.21 6.82 -3.29
N SER A 55 1.37 7.79 -3.67
CA SER A 55 0.08 7.49 -4.29
C SER A 55 0.26 6.75 -5.61
N GLN A 56 1.23 7.16 -6.43
CA GLN A 56 1.53 6.50 -7.69
C GLN A 56 2.17 5.11 -7.50
N LEU A 57 2.86 4.87 -6.38
CA LEU A 57 3.31 3.53 -6.00
C LEU A 57 2.11 2.62 -5.73
N TYR A 58 1.17 3.02 -4.87
CA TYR A 58 -0.01 2.20 -4.56
C TYR A 58 -0.93 2.00 -5.77
N HIS A 59 -1.05 3.00 -6.64
CA HIS A 59 -1.76 2.84 -7.91
C HIS A 59 -1.17 1.73 -8.79
N ARG A 60 0.16 1.63 -8.85
CA ARG A 60 0.85 0.53 -9.56
C ARG A 60 0.60 -0.80 -8.86
N LEU A 61 0.72 -0.86 -7.53
CA LEU A 61 0.55 -2.09 -6.75
C LEU A 61 -0.87 -2.63 -6.76
N MET A 62 -1.91 -1.79 -6.81
CA MET A 62 -3.29 -2.28 -6.96
C MET A 62 -3.56 -2.80 -8.39
N SER A 63 -2.85 -2.27 -9.40
CA SER A 63 -3.05 -2.65 -10.81
C SER A 63 -2.25 -3.90 -11.20
N ASP A 64 -1.04 -4.03 -10.65
CA ASP A 64 -0.12 -5.14 -10.85
C ASP A 64 0.35 -5.65 -9.47
N THR A 65 -0.56 -6.34 -8.79
CA THR A 65 -0.33 -6.79 -7.41
C THR A 65 0.73 -7.89 -7.37
N PRO A 66 1.80 -7.73 -6.58
CA PRO A 66 2.80 -8.77 -6.38
C PRO A 66 2.16 -10.07 -5.92
N THR A 67 2.53 -11.20 -6.53
CA THR A 67 1.96 -12.51 -6.20
C THR A 67 2.87 -13.35 -5.32
N THR A 68 4.15 -12.96 -5.23
CA THR A 68 5.15 -13.64 -4.42
C THR A 68 5.90 -12.67 -3.53
N LYS A 69 6.49 -13.20 -2.45
CA LYS A 69 7.41 -12.45 -1.59
C LYS A 69 8.60 -11.88 -2.37
N GLU A 70 9.07 -12.58 -3.41
CA GLU A 70 10.18 -12.12 -4.24
C GLU A 70 9.77 -10.90 -5.07
N ASP A 71 8.57 -10.89 -5.65
CA ASP A 71 8.04 -9.74 -6.37
C ASP A 71 7.86 -8.54 -5.43
N LEU A 72 7.35 -8.80 -4.22
CA LEU A 72 7.22 -7.78 -3.20
C LEU A 72 8.59 -7.19 -2.83
N LEU A 73 9.61 -8.03 -2.64
CA LEU A 73 10.97 -7.57 -2.38
C LEU A 73 11.52 -6.73 -3.54
N ARG A 74 11.19 -7.00 -4.80
CA ARG A 74 11.62 -6.15 -5.93
C ARG A 74 11.01 -4.76 -5.87
N VAL A 75 9.75 -4.64 -5.46
CA VAL A 75 9.08 -3.35 -5.28
C VAL A 75 9.77 -2.53 -4.18
N TYR A 76 9.95 -3.11 -2.99
CA TYR A 76 10.40 -2.34 -1.83
C TYR A 76 11.93 -2.31 -1.63
N LYS A 77 12.71 -3.26 -2.17
CA LYS A 77 14.19 -3.17 -2.14
C LYS A 77 14.72 -2.00 -2.97
N HIS A 78 14.01 -1.60 -4.03
CA HIS A 78 14.37 -0.44 -4.85
C HIS A 78 13.80 0.89 -4.31
N GLY A 79 13.03 0.86 -3.21
CA GLY A 79 12.51 2.06 -2.54
C GLY A 79 13.31 2.49 -1.31
N GLY A 80 14.38 1.76 -0.96
CA GLY A 80 15.25 2.02 0.20
C GLY A 80 16.47 2.90 -0.08
N GLU A 81 16.66 3.34 -1.32
CA GLU A 81 17.69 4.34 -1.69
C GLU A 81 17.04 5.73 -1.77
N LEU A 82 16.65 6.25 -0.60
CA LEU A 82 16.55 7.70 -0.42
C LEU A 82 17.92 8.14 0.13
N GLU A 83 18.88 8.34 -0.77
CA GLU A 83 20.07 9.18 -0.50
C GLU A 83 19.70 10.65 -0.43
#